data_AF-A0A1G4H832-F1
#
_entry.id   AF-A0A1G4H832-F1
#
_cell.length_a   1.000
_cell.length_b   1.000
_cell.length_c   1.000
_cell.angle_alpha   90.00
_cell.angle_beta   90.00
_cell.angle_gamma   90.00
#
_symmetry.space_group_name_H-M   'P 1'
#
loop_
_entity.id
_entity.type
_entity.pdbx_description
1 polymer ?
#
loop_
_entity_poly.entity_id
_entity_poly.type
_entity_poly.pdbx_seq_one_letter_code
_entity_poly.pdbx_strand_id
1 'polypeptide(L)'
;MIDSCPSSALNEFRLSEEQIIENFTRNRNGSKREAPQLVCAPKRDGDPLNEYFHPRPSDEVAKRRVPVPAPVGGLPAADGVTFNCNNFDDPRGTDYPIESLLRKIRNLENEKKFLLKSLENKKNVELEYRKALETQAAFISAENKKSRFYENEWLNMKSQEHSFMTSGRAPLRQTLELFYEDDGLYKKLGRLTSTQETFIANLIEDHTNLARERNSLSRKYQEAVDANFQLYQQNEMLKAQNVNLVERNKDVIDQQMEKKLIALNASLIHVQKENIQLRETVEQYKQLIDNIDNSPEVNSIKEELDKFKKCLLM
;
A
#
# COMPACT_ATOMS: atom_id res chain seq x y z
N MET A 1 8.89 29.73 -18.26
CA MET A 1 9.35 28.74 -19.23
C MET A 1 10.17 27.73 -18.46
N ILE A 2 9.65 26.52 -18.27
CA ILE A 2 10.40 25.41 -17.65
C ILE A 2 10.68 24.47 -18.81
N ASP A 3 11.95 24.40 -19.20
CA ASP A 3 12.41 23.54 -20.28
C ASP A 3 12.21 22.08 -19.91
N SER A 4 11.44 21.39 -20.75
CA SER A 4 11.20 19.95 -20.66
C SER A 4 12.52 19.21 -20.86
N CYS A 5 12.94 18.45 -19.84
CA CYS A 5 14.11 17.59 -19.93
C CYS A 5 13.88 16.51 -21.01
N PRO A 6 14.77 16.36 -22.02
CA PRO A 6 14.56 15.43 -23.12
C PRO A 6 14.68 13.98 -22.66
N SER A 7 13.79 13.12 -23.18
CA SER A 7 13.67 11.69 -22.85
C SER A 7 14.95 10.86 -23.01
N SER A 8 15.98 11.39 -23.68
CA SER A 8 17.32 10.79 -23.76
C SER A 8 18.03 10.72 -22.41
N ALA A 9 17.80 11.69 -21.51
CA ALA A 9 18.40 11.71 -20.18
C ALA A 9 17.84 10.60 -19.27
N LEU A 10 16.56 10.23 -19.44
CA LEU A 10 15.93 9.15 -18.67
C LEU A 10 16.50 7.76 -19.02
N ASN A 11 16.96 7.58 -20.27
CA ASN A 11 17.56 6.32 -20.69
C ASN A 11 19.01 6.15 -20.20
N GLU A 12 19.79 7.24 -20.09
CA GLU A 12 21.11 7.19 -19.44
C GLU A 12 21.02 6.85 -17.96
N PHE A 13 20.02 7.39 -17.24
CA PHE A 13 19.82 7.08 -15.82
C PHE A 13 19.46 5.60 -15.59
N ARG A 14 18.58 5.02 -16.41
CA ARG A 14 18.20 3.59 -16.31
C ARG A 14 19.38 2.65 -16.56
N LEU A 15 20.23 2.97 -17.55
CA LEU A 15 21.43 2.17 -17.84
C LEU A 15 22.46 2.21 -16.70
N SER A 16 22.56 3.33 -15.98
CA SER A 16 23.42 3.45 -14.80
C SER A 16 22.88 2.73 -13.57
N GLU A 17 21.56 2.68 -13.39
CA GLU A 17 20.90 1.98 -12.28
C GLU A 17 21.06 0.46 -12.41
N GLU A 18 20.91 -0.08 -13.63
CA GLU A 18 21.14 -1.50 -13.92
C GLU A 18 22.60 -1.91 -13.67
N GLN A 19 23.58 -1.05 -14.03
CA GLN A 19 25.00 -1.29 -13.72
C GLN A 19 25.33 -1.24 -12.22
N ILE A 20 24.65 -0.40 -11.44
CA ILE A 20 24.84 -0.32 -9.98
C ILE A 20 24.28 -1.59 -9.32
N ILE A 21 23.10 -2.05 -9.74
CA ILE A 21 22.47 -3.27 -9.22
C ILE A 21 23.29 -4.52 -9.58
N GLU A 22 23.87 -4.57 -10.78
CA GLU A 22 24.75 -5.66 -11.20
C GLU A 22 26.06 -5.70 -10.37
N ASN A 23 26.65 -4.54 -10.07
CA ASN A 23 27.85 -4.45 -9.23
C ASN A 23 27.61 -4.87 -7.76
N PHE A 24 26.40 -4.62 -7.22
CA PHE A 24 26.05 -5.01 -5.85
C PHE A 24 25.68 -6.49 -5.71
N THR A 25 25.13 -7.11 -6.75
CA THR A 25 24.66 -8.51 -6.70
C THR A 25 25.73 -9.52 -7.04
N ARG A 26 26.74 -9.16 -7.85
CA ARG A 26 27.83 -10.07 -8.27
C ARG A 26 28.80 -10.44 -7.13
N ASN A 27 28.94 -9.60 -6.10
CA ASN A 27 29.94 -9.77 -5.04
C ASN A 27 29.51 -10.63 -3.84
N ARG A 28 28.30 -11.22 -3.87
CA ARG A 28 27.74 -11.95 -2.70
C ARG A 28 27.74 -13.47 -2.81
N ASN A 29 28.07 -14.04 -3.97
CA ASN A 29 28.11 -15.50 -4.19
C ASN A 29 29.51 -15.98 -4.57
N GLY A 30 30.46 -15.97 -3.63
CA GLY A 30 31.75 -16.61 -3.86
C GLY A 30 32.84 -16.24 -2.85
N SER A 31 32.84 -16.87 -1.66
CA SER A 31 34.07 -17.08 -0.88
C SER A 31 33.83 -18.06 0.28
N LYS A 32 33.80 -19.36 -0.05
CA LYS A 32 34.32 -20.37 0.88
C LYS A 32 35.85 -20.30 0.83
N ARG A 33 36.48 -20.37 2.00
CA ARG A 33 37.94 -20.44 2.19
C ARG A 33 38.54 -21.61 1.40
N GLU A 34 39.64 -21.35 0.69
CA GLU A 34 40.90 -22.11 0.74
C GLU A 34 41.96 -21.43 -0.16
N ALA A 35 43.20 -21.37 0.32
CA ALA A 35 44.37 -20.88 -0.41
C ALA A 35 45.22 -22.08 -0.86
N PRO A 36 46.36 -21.89 -1.56
CA PRO A 36 46.58 -21.22 -2.84
C PRO A 36 47.26 -22.18 -3.85
N GLN A 37 47.10 -22.00 -5.18
CA GLN A 37 48.16 -22.20 -6.19
C GLN A 37 47.70 -22.00 -7.64
N LEU A 38 48.52 -21.24 -8.38
CA LEU A 38 48.98 -21.40 -9.77
C LEU A 38 47.99 -21.40 -10.97
N VAL A 39 47.97 -20.24 -11.66
CA VAL A 39 48.34 -20.04 -13.08
C VAL A 39 47.80 -21.03 -14.14
N CYS A 40 46.84 -20.59 -14.99
CA CYS A 40 46.95 -20.45 -16.47
C CYS A 40 45.59 -20.33 -17.21
N ALA A 41 45.42 -19.21 -17.92
CA ALA A 41 44.85 -19.03 -19.28
C ALA A 41 43.43 -19.52 -19.72
N PRO A 42 42.85 -18.89 -20.79
CA PRO A 42 41.40 -18.79 -21.02
C PRO A 42 40.87 -19.58 -22.25
N LYS A 43 39.51 -19.68 -22.38
CA LYS A 43 38.62 -19.96 -23.56
C LYS A 43 37.35 -20.70 -23.07
N ARG A 44 36.16 -20.74 -23.70
CA ARG A 44 35.46 -20.14 -24.86
C ARG A 44 33.95 -20.48 -24.74
N ASP A 45 33.14 -19.70 -25.45
CA ASP A 45 31.74 -19.81 -25.92
C ASP A 45 31.00 -21.17 -25.98
N GLY A 46 29.68 -21.14 -25.71
CA GLY A 46 28.65 -21.92 -26.43
C GLY A 46 27.72 -22.87 -25.63
N ASP A 47 26.52 -22.39 -25.25
CA ASP A 47 25.14 -23.00 -25.27
C ASP A 47 24.87 -24.51 -25.00
N PRO A 48 23.60 -24.98 -24.80
CA PRO A 48 22.44 -24.45 -24.06
C PRO A 48 21.70 -25.57 -23.23
N LEU A 49 20.58 -25.21 -22.59
CA LEU A 49 19.48 -26.06 -22.06
C LEU A 49 19.72 -26.96 -20.83
N ASN A 50 18.99 -26.69 -19.74
CA ASN A 50 18.37 -27.77 -18.96
C ASN A 50 17.11 -27.27 -18.22
N GLU A 51 15.95 -27.74 -18.67
CA GLU A 51 14.68 -27.73 -17.94
C GLU A 51 14.78 -28.67 -16.73
N TYR A 52 14.36 -28.24 -15.54
CA TYR A 52 13.87 -29.18 -14.53
C TYR A 52 12.69 -28.61 -13.76
N PHE A 53 11.63 -29.41 -13.76
CA PHE A 53 10.35 -29.24 -13.08
C PHE A 53 10.48 -29.23 -11.54
N HIS A 54 9.54 -28.52 -10.90
CA HIS A 54 9.32 -28.41 -9.46
C HIS A 54 9.17 -29.75 -8.70
N PRO A 55 9.36 -29.72 -7.37
CA PRO A 55 8.17 -29.79 -6.52
C PRO A 55 8.18 -28.84 -5.30
N ARG A 56 7.01 -28.28 -4.97
CA ARG A 56 6.62 -27.78 -3.62
C ARG A 56 6.66 -28.94 -2.61
N PRO A 57 6.66 -28.75 -1.26
CA PRO A 57 6.00 -27.67 -0.48
C PRO A 57 6.88 -27.13 0.70
N SER A 58 6.51 -26.07 1.42
CA SER A 58 5.65 -26.16 2.62
C SER A 58 4.97 -24.84 2.98
N ASP A 59 3.73 -25.00 3.39
CA ASP A 59 2.85 -24.03 4.03
C ASP A 59 3.50 -23.41 5.27
N GLU A 60 3.82 -22.11 5.26
CA GLU A 60 3.89 -21.33 6.52
C GLU A 60 3.82 -19.81 6.39
N VAL A 61 3.58 -19.23 5.20
CA VAL A 61 3.50 -17.76 5.02
C VAL A 61 2.10 -17.27 4.63
N ALA A 62 1.07 -18.10 4.84
CA ALA A 62 -0.33 -17.74 4.55
C ALA A 62 -1.12 -17.16 5.74
N LYS A 63 -0.52 -17.04 6.93
CA LYS A 63 -1.23 -16.55 8.13
C LYS A 63 -0.64 -15.23 8.64
N ARG A 64 -0.80 -14.15 7.87
CA ARG A 64 -0.78 -12.75 8.38
C ARG A 64 -1.27 -11.72 7.35
N ARG A 65 -2.16 -12.12 6.45
CA ARG A 65 -2.97 -11.15 5.68
C ARG A 65 -4.26 -10.92 6.47
N VAL A 66 -4.34 -9.79 7.14
CA VAL A 66 -5.64 -9.24 7.54
C VAL A 66 -6.40 -8.96 6.25
N PRO A 67 -7.63 -9.48 6.07
CA PRO A 67 -8.45 -9.10 4.93
C PRO A 67 -8.75 -7.60 5.06
N VAL A 68 -8.34 -6.80 4.08
CA VAL A 68 -8.90 -5.45 3.90
C VAL A 68 -10.35 -5.67 3.46
N PRO A 69 -11.36 -5.28 4.26
CA PRO A 69 -12.72 -5.27 3.76
C PRO A 69 -12.76 -4.23 2.65
N ALA A 70 -13.13 -4.66 1.43
CA ALA A 70 -13.52 -3.72 0.38
C ALA A 70 -14.61 -2.79 0.94
N PRO A 71 -14.66 -1.51 0.54
CA PRO A 71 -15.77 -0.65 0.89
C PRO A 71 -17.03 -1.25 0.26
N VAL A 72 -17.81 -1.98 1.05
CA VAL A 72 -19.19 -2.33 0.71
C VAL A 72 -19.99 -1.04 0.90
N GLY A 73 -19.87 -0.18 -0.10
CA GLY A 73 -20.52 1.11 -0.22
C GLY A 73 -21.33 1.19 -1.51
N GLY A 74 -21.93 0.08 -1.92
CA GLY A 74 -23.17 0.16 -2.71
C GLY A 74 -24.25 0.58 -1.74
N LEU A 75 -24.70 1.83 -1.83
CA LEU A 75 -26.01 2.22 -1.31
C LEU A 75 -27.00 1.12 -1.71
N PRO A 76 -27.77 0.50 -0.79
CA PRO A 76 -28.97 -0.16 -1.25
C PRO A 76 -29.76 0.92 -1.97
N ALA A 77 -30.15 0.62 -3.22
CA ALA A 77 -31.13 1.41 -3.94
C ALA A 77 -32.22 1.77 -2.94
N ALA A 78 -32.57 3.05 -2.87
CA ALA A 78 -33.77 3.45 -2.19
C ALA A 78 -34.89 2.60 -2.83
N ASP A 79 -35.30 1.54 -2.13
CA ASP A 79 -36.56 0.90 -2.40
C ASP A 79 -37.54 2.04 -2.24
N GLY A 80 -38.00 2.53 -3.39
CA GLY A 80 -39.09 3.46 -3.50
C GLY A 80 -40.28 2.78 -2.87
N VAL A 81 -40.42 2.93 -1.56
CA VAL A 81 -41.70 2.85 -0.90
C VAL A 81 -42.43 4.06 -1.43
N THR A 82 -43.10 3.86 -2.57
CA THR A 82 -44.20 4.69 -3.02
C THR A 82 -45.16 4.79 -1.83
N PHE A 83 -45.10 5.92 -1.12
CA PHE A 83 -46.20 6.35 -0.29
C PHE A 83 -47.35 6.64 -1.25
N ASN A 84 -48.12 5.60 -1.57
CA ASN A 84 -49.42 5.75 -2.21
C ASN A 84 -50.39 6.27 -1.15
N CYS A 85 -50.16 7.50 -0.71
CA CYS A 85 -51.15 8.31 -0.02
C CYS A 85 -52.02 8.89 -1.13
N ASN A 86 -53.08 8.18 -1.50
CA ASN A 86 -54.37 8.69 -1.99
C ASN A 86 -55.15 7.55 -2.66
N ASN A 87 -56.15 7.04 -1.94
CA ASN A 87 -57.51 6.75 -2.41
C ASN A 87 -58.17 5.77 -1.44
N PHE A 88 -58.90 6.32 -0.46
CA PHE A 88 -60.01 5.62 0.18
C PHE A 88 -61.15 6.62 0.35
N ASP A 89 -61.69 7.08 -0.78
CA ASP A 89 -63.12 7.37 -0.86
C ASP A 89 -63.82 6.02 -1.10
N ASP A 90 -64.17 5.31 -0.03
CA ASP A 90 -65.18 4.26 -0.07
C ASP A 90 -66.26 4.54 0.97
N PRO A 91 -67.47 4.95 0.57
CA PRO A 91 -68.56 5.26 1.46
C PRO A 91 -69.33 3.98 1.76
N ARG A 92 -68.78 3.08 2.59
CA ARG A 92 -69.50 2.06 3.38
C ARG A 92 -68.52 1.11 4.07
N GLY A 93 -68.42 1.21 5.38
CA GLY A 93 -67.78 0.18 6.19
C GLY A 93 -67.36 0.73 7.54
N THR A 94 -68.04 0.29 8.59
CA THR A 94 -67.71 0.58 9.99
C THR A 94 -66.27 0.18 10.33
N ASP A 95 -65.35 1.14 10.27
CA ASP A 95 -64.02 1.01 10.86
C ASP A 95 -64.16 1.00 12.39
N TYR A 96 -63.85 -0.14 13.01
CA TYR A 96 -63.67 -0.20 14.45
C TYR A 96 -62.44 0.66 14.82
N PRO A 97 -62.56 1.70 15.65
CA PRO A 97 -61.46 2.61 15.99
C PRO A 97 -60.25 1.89 16.61
N ILE A 98 -60.48 0.71 17.18
CA ILE A 98 -59.45 -0.17 17.75
C ILE A 98 -58.53 -0.74 16.66
N GLU A 99 -59.04 -1.06 15.47
CA GLU A 99 -58.29 -1.72 14.42
C GLU A 99 -57.34 -0.74 13.68
N SER A 100 -57.78 0.51 13.53
CA SER A 100 -56.94 1.63 13.12
C SER A 100 -55.81 1.91 14.12
N LEU A 101 -56.11 1.88 15.42
CA LEU A 101 -55.13 2.01 16.49
C LEU A 101 -54.10 0.87 16.47
N LEU A 102 -54.54 -0.38 16.31
CA LEU A 102 -53.65 -1.54 16.23
C LEU A 102 -52.71 -1.47 15.02
N ARG A 103 -53.21 -1.03 13.86
CA ARG A 103 -52.39 -0.81 12.67
C ARG A 103 -51.32 0.27 12.91
N LYS A 104 -51.69 1.34 13.62
CA LYS A 104 -50.77 2.44 13.99
C LYS A 104 -49.70 2.00 15.00
N ILE A 105 -50.07 1.19 15.99
CA ILE A 105 -49.12 0.59 16.96
C ILE A 105 -48.10 -0.28 16.22
N ARG A 106 -48.55 -1.16 15.31
CA ARG A 106 -47.66 -2.02 14.53
C ARG A 106 -46.70 -1.22 13.65
N ASN A 107 -47.15 -0.11 13.06
CA ASN A 107 -46.30 0.79 12.29
C ASN A 107 -45.22 1.46 13.18
N LEU A 108 -45.60 1.94 14.37
CA LEU A 108 -44.67 2.55 15.32
C LEU A 108 -43.64 1.54 15.87
N GLU A 109 -44.03 0.28 16.07
CA GLU A 109 -43.10 -0.79 16.46
C GLU A 109 -42.05 -1.08 15.37
N ASN A 110 -42.48 -1.10 14.10
CA ASN A 110 -41.58 -1.27 12.96
C ASN A 110 -40.62 -0.08 12.83
N GLU A 111 -41.11 1.14 13.01
CA GLU A 111 -40.30 2.36 12.96
C GLU A 111 -39.27 2.39 14.10
N LYS A 112 -39.68 2.02 15.32
CA LYS A 112 -38.75 1.86 16.46
C LYS A 112 -37.64 0.86 16.15
N LYS A 113 -37.97 -0.27 15.52
CA LYS A 113 -37.00 -1.31 15.15
C LYS A 113 -36.02 -0.80 14.09
N PHE A 114 -36.50 -0.02 13.11
CA PHE A 114 -35.68 0.62 12.10
C PHE A 114 -34.72 1.65 12.71
N LEU A 115 -35.23 2.52 13.59
CA LEU A 115 -34.44 3.55 14.26
C LEU A 115 -33.35 2.93 15.16
N LEU A 116 -33.65 1.86 15.89
CA LEU A 116 -32.66 1.13 16.68
C LEU A 116 -31.53 0.57 15.82
N LYS A 117 -31.86 -0.02 14.66
CA LYS A 117 -30.86 -0.53 13.72
C LYS A 117 -29.99 0.59 13.14
N SER A 118 -30.60 1.73 12.81
CA SER A 118 -29.89 2.92 12.34
C SER A 118 -28.93 3.47 13.40
N LEU A 119 -29.36 3.51 14.66
CA LEU A 119 -28.55 3.97 15.79
C LEU A 119 -27.34 3.05 16.03
N GLU A 120 -27.55 1.73 16.00
CA GLU A 120 -26.47 0.75 16.14
C GLU A 120 -25.45 0.87 15.00
N ASN A 121 -25.91 1.05 13.76
CA ASN A 121 -25.03 1.28 12.62
C ASN A 121 -24.20 2.55 12.79
N LYS A 122 -24.80 3.67 13.23
CA LYS A 122 -24.08 4.92 13.48
C LYS A 122 -23.02 4.76 14.57
N LYS A 123 -23.36 4.06 15.66
CA LYS A 123 -22.43 3.75 16.75
C LYS A 123 -21.24 2.92 16.28
N ASN A 124 -21.47 1.94 15.41
CA ASN A 124 -20.39 1.12 14.82
C ASN A 124 -19.47 1.95 13.92
N VAL A 125 -20.04 2.84 13.10
CA VAL A 125 -19.27 3.76 12.26
C VAL A 125 -18.42 4.70 13.11
N GLU A 126 -18.99 5.28 14.17
CA GLU A 126 -18.26 6.14 15.11
C GLU A 126 -17.10 5.41 15.80
N LEU A 127 -17.31 4.15 16.21
CA LEU A 127 -16.26 3.32 16.81
C LEU A 127 -15.10 3.09 15.83
N GLU A 128 -15.39 2.78 14.57
CA GLU A 128 -14.37 2.58 13.53
C GLU A 128 -13.60 3.88 13.23
N TYR A 129 -14.28 5.03 13.15
CA TYR A 129 -13.61 6.33 13.02
C TYR A 129 -12.68 6.61 14.20
N ARG A 130 -13.11 6.31 15.42
CA ARG A 130 -12.29 6.51 16.62
C ARG A 130 -11.04 5.64 16.60
N LYS A 131 -11.16 4.36 16.23
CA LYS A 131 -10.01 3.47 16.07
C LYS A 131 -9.04 3.96 14.99
N ALA A 132 -9.56 4.47 13.87
CA ALA A 132 -8.73 5.02 12.80
C ALA A 132 -7.92 6.23 13.27
N LEU A 133 -8.56 7.15 14.00
CA LEU A 133 -7.89 8.31 14.59
C LEU A 133 -6.84 7.92 15.63
N GLU A 134 -7.14 6.99 16.53
CA GLU A 134 -6.18 6.47 17.51
C GLU A 134 -4.96 5.83 16.82
N THR A 135 -5.19 5.08 15.73
CA THR A 135 -4.12 4.45 14.94
C THR A 135 -3.24 5.51 14.25
N GLN A 136 -3.84 6.55 13.69
CA GLN A 136 -3.11 7.65 13.05
C GLN A 136 -2.28 8.45 14.07
N ALA A 137 -2.85 8.74 15.24
CA ALA A 137 -2.13 9.40 16.33
C ALA A 137 -0.94 8.57 16.82
N ALA A 138 -1.12 7.25 16.97
CA ALA A 138 -0.05 6.34 17.34
C ALA A 138 1.09 6.32 16.29
N PHE A 139 0.75 6.28 15.00
CA PHE A 139 1.71 6.34 13.90
C PHE A 139 2.55 7.63 13.94
N ILE A 140 1.90 8.80 14.02
CA ILE A 140 2.58 10.11 14.10
C ILE A 140 3.47 10.17 15.35
N SER A 141 3.01 9.64 16.49
CA SER A 141 3.81 9.61 17.72
C SER A 141 5.07 8.75 17.58
N ALA A 142 5.00 7.64 16.86
CA ALA A 142 6.14 6.75 16.61
C ALA A 142 7.14 7.39 15.64
N GLU A 143 6.66 8.08 14.61
CA GLU A 143 7.50 8.81 13.65
C GLU A 143 8.22 9.98 14.33
N ASN A 144 7.52 10.73 15.20
CA ASN A 144 8.13 11.76 16.04
C ASN A 144 9.19 11.20 17.01
N LYS A 145 8.97 10.02 17.59
CA LYS A 145 9.99 9.35 18.43
C LYS A 145 11.24 8.99 17.63
N LYS A 146 11.07 8.49 16.40
CA LYS A 146 12.18 8.14 15.51
C LYS A 146 12.98 9.39 15.11
N SER A 147 12.32 10.50 14.78
CA SER A 147 12.97 11.77 14.49
C SER A 147 13.80 12.30 15.67
N ARG A 148 13.19 12.34 16.87
CA ARG A 148 13.88 12.73 18.12
C ARG A 148 15.08 11.83 18.45
N PHE A 149 14.99 10.54 18.15
CA PHE A 149 16.11 9.61 18.34
C PHE A 149 17.32 10.02 17.47
N TYR A 150 17.12 10.28 16.18
CA TYR A 150 18.21 10.69 15.30
C TYR A 150 18.79 12.06 15.66
N GLU A 151 17.94 13.00 16.08
CA GLU A 151 18.38 14.31 16.56
C GLU A 151 19.24 14.20 17.83
N ASN A 152 18.83 13.37 18.80
CA ASN A 152 19.58 13.14 20.02
C ASN A 152 20.90 12.39 19.79
N GLU A 153 20.91 11.38 18.92
CA GLU A 153 22.13 10.68 18.52
C GLU A 153 23.13 11.63 17.84
N TRP A 154 22.63 12.51 16.96
CA TRP A 154 23.45 13.52 16.31
C TRP A 154 24.03 14.53 17.32
N LEU A 155 23.21 15.02 18.27
CA LEU A 155 23.67 15.89 19.34
C LEU A 155 24.69 15.21 20.27
N ASN A 156 24.47 13.93 20.62
CA ASN A 156 25.39 13.14 21.42
C ASN A 156 26.74 12.97 20.72
N MET A 157 26.74 12.67 19.42
CA MET A 157 27.95 12.59 18.61
C MET A 157 28.70 13.94 18.59
N LYS A 158 28.01 15.06 18.40
CA LYS A 158 28.62 16.39 18.44
C LYS A 158 29.17 16.75 19.82
N SER A 159 28.48 16.36 20.88
CA SER A 159 28.95 16.53 22.26
C SER A 159 30.19 15.68 22.55
N GLN A 160 30.23 14.42 22.10
CA GLN A 160 31.39 13.56 22.23
C GLN A 160 32.58 14.10 21.43
N GLU A 161 32.39 14.56 20.19
CA GLU A 161 33.42 15.23 19.39
C GLU A 161 34.02 16.42 20.15
N HIS A 162 33.17 17.29 20.69
CA HIS A 162 33.60 18.43 21.48
C HIS A 162 34.34 18.00 22.77
N SER A 163 33.83 16.97 23.46
CA SER A 163 34.47 16.39 24.65
C SER A 163 35.84 15.83 24.31
N PHE A 164 35.99 15.00 23.27
CA PHE A 164 37.30 14.47 22.87
C PHE A 164 38.31 15.55 22.48
N MET A 165 37.84 16.67 21.93
CA MET A 165 38.69 17.81 21.60
C MET A 165 39.11 18.62 22.85
N THR A 166 38.34 18.57 23.94
CA THR A 166 38.53 19.43 25.12
C THR A 166 38.96 18.70 26.41
N SER A 167 38.58 17.44 26.61
CA SER A 167 38.56 16.80 27.94
C SER A 167 39.78 15.94 28.30
N GLY A 168 40.69 15.65 27.38
CA GLY A 168 41.85 14.78 27.69
C GLY A 168 43.20 15.47 27.83
N ARG A 169 43.36 16.67 27.24
CA ARG A 169 44.70 17.27 27.10
C ARG A 169 45.10 18.16 28.26
N ALA A 170 44.18 18.91 28.86
CA ALA A 170 44.54 19.92 29.85
C ALA A 170 44.98 19.32 31.21
N PRO A 171 44.25 18.37 31.83
CA PRO A 171 44.66 17.79 33.12
C PRO A 171 45.92 16.92 33.01
N LEU A 172 46.05 16.17 31.91
CA LEU A 172 47.24 15.36 31.64
C LEU A 172 48.46 16.24 31.33
N ARG A 173 48.30 17.32 30.55
CA ARG A 173 49.37 18.31 30.36
C ARG A 173 49.81 18.91 31.68
N GLN A 174 48.87 19.35 32.51
CA GLN A 174 49.18 19.96 33.80
C GLN A 174 49.90 18.99 34.74
N THR A 175 49.50 17.71 34.75
CA THR A 175 50.16 16.66 35.55
C THR A 175 51.55 16.33 35.01
N LEU A 176 51.72 16.27 33.67
CA LEU A 176 53.02 16.06 33.04
C LEU A 176 53.95 17.26 33.25
N GLU A 177 53.42 18.49 33.19
CA GLU A 177 54.16 19.73 33.42
C GLU A 177 54.71 19.76 34.85
N LEU A 178 53.87 19.50 35.85
CA LEU A 178 54.29 19.31 37.25
C LEU A 178 55.31 18.17 37.43
N PHE A 179 55.20 17.10 36.64
CA PHE A 179 56.15 16.00 36.65
C PHE A 179 57.51 16.40 36.06
N TYR A 180 57.54 17.16 34.97
CA TYR A 180 58.80 17.64 34.36
C TYR A 180 59.44 18.80 35.12
N GLU A 181 58.70 19.49 36.01
CA GLU A 181 59.20 20.55 36.90
C GLU A 181 59.90 20.03 38.18
N ASP A 182 59.87 18.73 38.49
CA ASP A 182 60.57 18.15 39.66
C ASP A 182 62.09 18.08 39.41
N ASP A 183 62.86 19.01 40.00
CA ASP A 183 64.33 19.07 39.93
C ASP A 183 65.04 17.77 40.36
N GLY A 184 64.36 16.89 41.10
CA GLY A 184 64.85 15.58 41.55
C GLY A 184 64.57 14.41 40.61
N LEU A 185 63.88 14.62 39.48
CA LEU A 185 63.37 13.54 38.62
C LEU A 185 64.46 12.57 38.16
N TYR A 186 65.58 13.11 37.68
CA TYR A 186 66.70 12.34 37.17
C TYR A 186 67.37 11.47 38.25
N LYS A 187 67.32 11.88 39.52
CA LYS A 187 67.82 11.08 40.65
C LYS A 187 66.86 9.96 41.02
N LYS A 188 65.54 10.16 40.85
CA LYS A 188 64.50 9.17 41.16
C LYS A 188 64.34 8.10 40.08
N LEU A 189 64.51 8.46 38.80
CA LEU A 189 64.31 7.55 37.65
C LEU A 189 65.58 6.77 37.25
N GLY A 190 66.77 7.23 37.63
CA GLY A 190 68.03 6.63 37.18
C GLY A 190 68.29 6.85 35.68
N ARG A 191 69.40 6.31 35.15
CA ARG A 191 69.67 6.31 33.70
C ARG A 191 69.02 5.09 33.06
N LEU A 192 68.30 5.32 31.96
CA LEU A 192 67.72 4.24 31.15
C LEU A 192 68.83 3.39 30.54
N THR A 193 68.57 2.08 30.42
CA THR A 193 69.40 1.19 29.60
C THR A 193 69.01 1.32 28.12
N SER A 194 69.94 1.06 27.20
CA SER A 194 69.70 1.17 25.75
C SER A 194 68.49 0.34 25.26
N THR A 195 68.24 -0.82 25.87
CA THR A 195 67.07 -1.66 25.58
C THR A 195 65.76 -0.97 25.99
N GLN A 196 65.74 -0.28 27.14
CA GLN A 196 64.56 0.48 27.60
C GLN A 196 64.33 1.70 26.70
N GLU A 197 65.38 2.39 26.26
CA GLU A 197 65.27 3.51 25.32
C GLU A 197 64.67 3.07 23.99
N THR A 198 65.11 1.94 23.45
CA THR A 198 64.59 1.39 22.18
C THR A 198 63.13 0.94 22.35
N PHE A 199 62.78 0.32 23.48
CA PHE A 199 61.40 -0.06 23.78
C PHE A 199 60.47 1.16 23.90
N ILE A 200 60.92 2.22 24.59
CA ILE A 200 60.18 3.47 24.70
C ILE A 200 60.02 4.14 23.32
N ALA A 201 61.05 4.16 22.49
CA ALA A 201 60.99 4.72 21.14
C ALA A 201 59.95 3.99 20.27
N ASN A 202 59.95 2.66 20.29
CA ASN A 202 58.96 1.85 19.56
C ASN A 202 57.53 2.10 20.07
N LEU A 203 57.34 2.18 21.39
CA LEU A 203 56.03 2.51 21.99
C LEU A 203 55.52 3.89 21.56
N ILE A 204 56.40 4.89 21.51
CA ILE A 204 56.05 6.24 21.05
C ILE A 204 55.62 6.18 19.57
N GLU A 205 56.38 5.47 18.73
CA GLU A 205 56.06 5.30 17.32
C GLU A 205 54.70 4.62 17.12
N ASP A 206 54.47 3.50 17.79
CA ASP A 206 53.19 2.77 17.77
C ASP A 206 52.02 3.65 18.22
N HIS A 207 52.20 4.43 19.30
CA HIS A 207 51.20 5.39 19.74
C HIS A 207 50.90 6.46 18.69
N THR A 208 51.91 6.95 17.96
CA THR A 208 51.69 7.91 16.87
C THR A 208 50.94 7.29 15.69
N ASN A 209 51.23 6.02 15.38
CA ASN A 209 50.53 5.26 14.35
C ASN A 209 49.06 5.06 14.73
N LEU A 210 48.79 4.59 15.95
CA LEU A 210 47.43 4.40 16.49
C LEU A 210 46.62 5.70 16.51
N ALA A 211 47.24 6.83 16.88
CA ALA A 211 46.56 8.13 16.85
C ALA A 211 46.17 8.54 15.41
N ARG A 212 47.03 8.26 14.43
CA ARG A 212 46.74 8.49 13.00
C ARG A 212 45.60 7.61 12.51
N GLU A 213 45.63 6.31 12.83
CA GLU A 213 44.56 5.38 12.48
C GLU A 213 43.22 5.76 13.10
N ARG A 214 43.21 6.10 14.39
CA ARG A 214 42.01 6.57 15.10
C ARG A 214 41.39 7.78 14.41
N ASN A 215 42.20 8.77 14.03
CA ASN A 215 41.71 9.96 13.36
C ASN A 215 41.20 9.67 11.94
N SER A 216 41.84 8.75 11.21
CA SER A 216 41.36 8.29 9.91
C SER A 216 40.02 7.57 10.03
N LEU A 217 39.89 6.66 11.00
CA LEU A 217 38.66 5.92 11.25
C LEU A 217 37.52 6.85 11.68
N SER A 218 37.79 7.81 12.56
CA SER A 218 36.81 8.81 12.99
C SER A 218 36.27 9.62 11.82
N ARG A 219 37.11 9.98 10.86
CA ARG A 219 36.69 10.70 9.66
C ARG A 219 35.80 9.85 8.77
N LYS A 220 36.20 8.61 8.49
CA LYS A 220 35.40 7.66 7.70
C LYS A 220 34.04 7.37 8.35
N TYR A 221 34.01 7.28 9.68
CA TYR A 221 32.76 7.12 10.42
C TYR A 221 31.84 8.33 10.23
N GLN A 222 32.38 9.55 10.36
CA GLN A 222 31.59 10.77 10.12
C GLN A 222 31.04 10.83 8.70
N GLU A 223 31.88 10.55 7.69
CA GLU A 223 31.46 10.50 6.28
C GLU A 223 30.34 9.46 6.06
N ALA A 224 30.43 8.29 6.71
CA ALA A 224 29.40 7.26 6.63
C ALA A 224 28.09 7.68 7.30
N VAL A 225 28.15 8.37 8.45
CA VAL A 225 26.97 8.92 9.13
C VAL A 225 26.29 9.97 8.26
N ASP A 226 27.07 10.89 7.67
CA ASP A 226 26.55 11.94 6.80
C ASP A 226 25.90 11.36 5.53
N ALA A 227 26.53 10.37 4.90
CA ALA A 227 25.96 9.66 3.75
C ALA A 227 24.66 8.92 4.11
N ASN A 228 24.61 8.24 5.25
CA ASN A 228 23.39 7.59 5.73
C ASN A 228 22.26 8.58 5.99
N PHE A 229 22.57 9.77 6.51
CA PHE A 229 21.58 10.82 6.71
C PHE A 229 21.02 11.34 5.37
N GLN A 230 21.86 11.52 4.36
CA GLN A 230 21.41 11.90 3.01
C GLN A 230 20.51 10.82 2.38
N LEU A 231 20.89 9.54 2.50
CA LEU A 231 20.08 8.42 2.03
C LEU A 231 18.72 8.35 2.75
N TYR A 232 18.69 8.65 4.05
CA TYR A 232 17.44 8.74 4.80
C TYR A 232 16.53 9.84 4.23
N GLN A 233 17.06 11.03 3.98
CA GLN A 233 16.29 12.13 3.38
C GLN A 233 15.73 11.80 1.99
N GLN A 234 16.55 11.15 1.14
CA GLN A 234 16.11 10.71 -0.18
C GLN A 234 14.99 9.66 -0.09
N ASN A 235 15.12 8.70 0.84
CA ASN A 235 14.07 7.69 1.05
C ASN A 235 12.74 8.32 1.50
N GLU A 236 12.77 9.31 2.39
CA GLU A 236 11.54 10.01 2.79
C GLU A 236 10.92 10.81 1.62
N MET A 237 11.72 11.43 0.74
CA MET A 237 11.20 12.04 -0.49
C MET A 237 10.58 11.00 -1.43
N LEU A 238 11.24 9.86 -1.66
CA LEU A 238 10.71 8.78 -2.50
C LEU A 238 9.42 8.20 -1.94
N LYS A 239 9.33 8.03 -0.63
CA LYS A 239 8.10 7.60 0.07
C LYS A 239 6.96 8.58 -0.18
N ALA A 240 7.20 9.90 -0.06
CA ALA A 240 6.21 10.92 -0.37
C ALA A 240 5.78 10.92 -1.85
N GLN A 241 6.72 10.72 -2.78
CA GLN A 241 6.42 10.60 -4.22
C GLN A 241 5.58 9.35 -4.51
N ASN A 242 5.90 8.21 -3.90
CA ASN A 242 5.13 6.96 -4.06
C ASN A 242 3.69 7.10 -3.56
N VAL A 243 3.47 7.75 -2.42
CA VAL A 243 2.12 8.04 -1.92
C VAL A 243 1.33 8.87 -2.95
N ASN A 244 1.92 9.93 -3.47
CA ASN A 244 1.30 10.77 -4.49
C ASN A 244 0.98 10.01 -5.79
N LEU A 245 1.84 9.08 -6.22
CA LEU A 245 1.59 8.26 -7.40
C LEU A 245 0.45 7.27 -7.19
N VAL A 246 0.38 6.63 -6.01
CA VAL A 246 -0.71 5.72 -5.65
C VAL A 246 -2.04 6.47 -5.63
N GLU A 247 -2.07 7.67 -5.06
CA GLU A 247 -3.28 8.50 -5.02
C GLU A 247 -3.75 8.90 -6.43
N ARG A 248 -2.85 9.38 -7.30
CA ARG A 248 -3.19 9.67 -8.70
C ARG A 248 -3.68 8.45 -9.46
N ASN A 249 -3.05 7.29 -9.26
CA ASN A 249 -3.48 6.04 -9.91
C ASN A 249 -4.88 5.65 -9.48
N LYS A 250 -5.21 5.81 -8.19
CA LYS A 250 -6.55 5.59 -7.67
C LYS A 250 -7.56 6.50 -8.37
N ASP A 251 -7.29 7.81 -8.45
CA ASP A 251 -8.18 8.78 -9.09
C ASP A 251 -8.42 8.45 -10.57
N VAL A 252 -7.38 8.03 -11.30
CA VAL A 252 -7.49 7.63 -12.71
C VAL A 252 -8.34 6.37 -12.87
N ILE A 253 -8.17 5.37 -11.99
CA ILE A 253 -8.98 4.15 -12.00
C ILE A 253 -10.44 4.50 -11.70
N ASP A 254 -10.70 5.32 -10.69
CA ASP A 254 -12.05 5.73 -10.30
C ASP A 254 -12.75 6.47 -11.45
N GLN A 255 -12.05 7.42 -12.11
CA GLN A 255 -12.58 8.10 -13.29
C GLN A 255 -12.86 7.16 -14.47
N GLN A 256 -12.00 6.16 -14.70
CA GLN A 256 -12.19 5.20 -15.79
C GLN A 256 -13.38 4.27 -15.50
N MET A 257 -13.53 3.83 -14.24
CA MET A 257 -14.64 3.01 -13.80
C MET A 257 -15.97 3.77 -13.92
N GLU A 258 -16.01 5.03 -13.50
CA GLU A 258 -17.19 5.87 -13.63
C GLU A 258 -17.61 6.05 -15.10
N LYS A 259 -16.66 6.35 -15.99
CA LYS A 259 -16.93 6.44 -17.44
C LYS A 259 -17.53 5.15 -18.02
N LYS A 260 -16.98 3.99 -17.63
CA LYS A 260 -17.50 2.68 -18.07
C LYS A 260 -18.88 2.40 -17.53
N LEU A 261 -19.15 2.76 -16.27
CA LEU A 261 -20.43 2.58 -15.61
C LEU A 261 -21.52 3.44 -16.25
N ILE A 262 -21.22 4.70 -16.56
CA ILE A 262 -22.12 5.59 -17.30
C ILE A 262 -22.43 5.02 -18.69
N ALA A 263 -21.41 4.57 -19.44
CA ALA A 263 -21.60 3.98 -20.76
C ALA A 263 -22.46 2.71 -20.71
N LEU A 264 -22.20 1.83 -19.75
CA LEU A 264 -22.97 0.59 -19.56
C LEU A 264 -24.43 0.90 -19.19
N ASN A 265 -24.67 1.86 -18.30
CA ASN A 265 -26.02 2.29 -17.94
C ASN A 265 -26.77 2.86 -19.14
N ALA A 266 -26.11 3.66 -19.98
CA ALA A 266 -26.70 4.18 -21.21
C ALA A 266 -27.10 3.06 -22.18
N SER A 267 -26.22 2.07 -22.38
CA SER A 267 -26.51 0.88 -23.20
C SER A 267 -27.66 0.05 -22.62
N LEU A 268 -27.70 -0.15 -21.30
CA LEU A 268 -28.78 -0.87 -20.63
C LEU A 268 -30.13 -0.18 -20.83
N ILE A 269 -30.18 1.13 -20.65
CA ILE A 269 -31.39 1.93 -20.91
C ILE A 269 -31.84 1.78 -22.37
N HIS A 270 -30.90 1.77 -23.32
CA HIS A 270 -31.22 1.60 -24.73
C HIS A 270 -31.86 0.22 -25.01
N VAL A 271 -31.24 -0.85 -24.54
CA VAL A 271 -31.77 -2.23 -24.68
C VAL A 271 -33.13 -2.38 -23.98
N GLN A 272 -33.31 -1.74 -22.82
CA GLN A 272 -34.61 -1.75 -22.13
C GLN A 272 -35.71 -1.07 -22.95
N LYS A 273 -35.40 0.05 -23.61
CA LYS A 273 -36.35 0.70 -24.53
C LYS A 273 -36.72 -0.20 -25.70
N GLU A 274 -35.75 -0.85 -26.32
CA GLU A 274 -36.01 -1.81 -27.41
C GLU A 274 -36.88 -2.98 -26.95
N ASN A 275 -36.60 -3.55 -25.78
CA ASN A 275 -37.41 -4.63 -25.21
C ASN A 275 -38.86 -4.21 -24.95
N ILE A 276 -39.09 -2.96 -24.50
CA ILE A 276 -40.44 -2.43 -24.33
C ILE A 276 -41.16 -2.37 -25.70
N GLN A 277 -40.50 -1.83 -26.73
CA GLN A 277 -41.06 -1.73 -28.09
C GLN A 277 -41.37 -3.11 -28.69
N LEU A 278 -40.48 -4.09 -28.49
CA LEU A 278 -40.70 -5.46 -28.93
C LEU A 278 -41.87 -6.11 -28.20
N ARG A 279 -42.01 -5.86 -26.89
CA ARG A 279 -43.16 -6.37 -26.12
C ARG A 279 -44.48 -5.79 -26.61
N GLU A 280 -44.51 -4.49 -26.93
CA GLU A 280 -45.70 -3.84 -27.50
C GLU A 280 -46.07 -4.42 -28.86
N THR A 281 -45.10 -4.64 -29.74
CA THR A 281 -45.35 -5.26 -31.06
C THR A 281 -45.81 -6.72 -30.94
N VAL A 282 -45.23 -7.49 -30.02
CA VAL A 282 -45.71 -8.86 -29.73
C VAL A 282 -47.15 -8.84 -29.24
N GLU A 283 -47.52 -7.91 -28.36
CA GLU A 283 -48.90 -7.78 -27.88
C GLU A 283 -49.86 -7.40 -29.01
N GLN A 284 -49.46 -6.51 -29.92
CA GLN A 284 -50.22 -6.18 -31.13
C GLN A 284 -50.44 -7.41 -32.03
N TYR A 285 -49.39 -8.20 -32.27
CA TYR A 285 -49.51 -9.44 -33.06
C TYR A 285 -50.40 -10.47 -32.38
N LYS A 286 -50.31 -10.59 -31.05
CA LYS A 286 -51.17 -11.48 -30.29
C LYS A 286 -52.64 -11.08 -30.41
N GLN A 287 -52.96 -9.80 -30.25
CA GLN A 287 -54.32 -9.28 -30.47
C GLN A 287 -54.82 -9.54 -31.89
N LEU A 288 -53.96 -9.38 -32.90
CA LEU A 288 -54.32 -9.68 -34.28
C LEU A 288 -54.65 -11.16 -34.48
N ILE A 289 -53.83 -12.06 -33.92
CA ILE A 289 -54.08 -13.52 -33.96
C ILE A 289 -55.40 -13.84 -33.27
N ASP A 290 -55.64 -13.31 -32.07
CA ASP A 290 -56.88 -13.51 -31.33
C ASP A 290 -58.10 -13.01 -32.13
N ASN A 291 -57.97 -11.88 -32.83
CA ASN A 291 -59.04 -11.36 -33.70
C ASN A 291 -59.29 -12.26 -34.92
N ILE A 292 -58.24 -12.84 -35.51
CA ILE A 292 -58.36 -13.77 -36.65
C ILE A 292 -59.00 -15.09 -36.21
N ASP A 293 -58.61 -15.64 -35.06
CA ASP A 293 -59.20 -16.87 -34.53
C ASP A 293 -60.67 -16.69 -34.14
N ASN A 294 -61.06 -15.48 -33.73
CA ASN A 294 -62.44 -15.12 -33.43
C ASN A 294 -63.23 -14.60 -34.66
N SER A 295 -62.63 -14.52 -35.85
CA SER A 295 -63.35 -14.08 -37.06
C SER A 295 -64.41 -15.11 -37.46
N PRO A 296 -65.66 -14.66 -37.72
CA PRO A 296 -66.73 -15.55 -38.15
C PRO A 296 -66.45 -16.17 -39.52
N GLU A 297 -65.74 -15.48 -40.41
CA GLU A 297 -65.36 -16.03 -41.71
C GLU A 297 -64.37 -17.19 -41.56
N VAL A 298 -63.35 -17.04 -40.71
CA VAL A 298 -62.35 -18.09 -40.47
C VAL A 298 -62.99 -19.31 -39.79
N ASN A 299 -63.90 -19.08 -38.84
CA ASN A 299 -64.62 -20.16 -38.18
C ASN A 299 -65.58 -20.89 -39.14
N SER A 300 -66.27 -20.15 -40.01
CA SER A 300 -67.09 -20.73 -41.08
C SER A 300 -66.25 -21.59 -42.04
N ILE A 301 -65.06 -21.11 -42.43
CA ILE A 301 -64.12 -21.89 -43.27
C ILE A 301 -63.63 -23.14 -42.54
N LYS A 302 -63.29 -23.04 -41.24
CA LYS A 302 -62.88 -24.21 -40.43
C LYS A 302 -64.01 -25.25 -40.37
N GLU A 303 -65.26 -24.82 -40.17
CA GLU A 303 -66.42 -25.72 -40.14
C GLU A 303 -66.69 -26.39 -41.51
N GLU A 304 -66.63 -25.63 -42.60
CA GLU A 304 -66.72 -26.16 -43.98
C GLU A 304 -65.62 -27.19 -44.26
N LEU A 305 -64.38 -26.89 -43.85
CA LEU A 305 -63.24 -27.79 -44.03
C LEU A 305 -63.42 -29.08 -43.22
N ASP A 306 -63.93 -29.01 -42.00
CA ASP A 306 -64.23 -30.18 -41.18
C ASP A 306 -65.38 -31.02 -41.76
N LYS A 307 -66.40 -30.38 -42.34
CA LYS A 307 -67.45 -31.09 -43.11
C LYS A 307 -66.84 -31.80 -44.30
N PHE A 308 -66.00 -31.13 -45.09
CA PHE A 308 -65.33 -31.72 -46.25
C PHE A 308 -64.42 -32.90 -45.85
N LYS A 309 -63.68 -32.76 -44.75
CA LYS A 309 -62.84 -33.82 -44.19
C LYS A 309 -63.64 -35.04 -43.74
N LYS A 310 -64.81 -34.83 -43.12
CA LYS A 310 -65.74 -35.92 -42.78
C LYS A 310 -66.28 -36.64 -44.02
N CYS A 311 -66.55 -35.90 -45.10
CA CYS A 311 -66.95 -36.49 -46.38
C CYS A 311 -65.84 -37.31 -47.06
N LEU A 312 -64.56 -36.99 -46.82
CA LEU A 312 -63.41 -37.76 -47.32
C LEU A 312 -63.04 -38.98 -46.46
N LEU A 313 -63.53 -39.05 -45.22
CA LEU A 313 -63.31 -40.16 -44.29
C LEU A 313 -64.49 -41.15 -44.21
N MET A 314 -65.57 -40.89 -44.95
CA MET A 314 -66.59 -41.89 -45.33
C MET A 314 -66.15 -42.62 -46.59
#